data_AF-A0AAW0XP82-F1
#
_entry.id   AF-A0AAW0XP82-F1
#
_cell.length_a   1.000
_cell.length_b   1.000
_cell.length_c   1.000
_cell.angle_alpha   90.00
_cell.angle_beta   90.00
_cell.angle_gamma   90.00
#
_symmetry.space_group_name_H-M   'P 1'
#
loop_
_entity.id
_entity.type
_entity.pdbx_description
1 polymer ?
#
loop_
_entity_poly.entity_id
_entity_poly.type
_entity_poly.pdbx_seq_one_letter_code
_entity_poly.pdbx_strand_id
1 'polypeptide(L)'
;MKEAFKDTEKVSKHEVTEKKVNTTKDLQKSVPKSSSNFCGMKKGFLFGGSTKSSGTNKREAVEEVPMIKARPENSSLVLKQVQEAMNANNAMEFQAKLAQRLEANPSVRDVISDPAWIPILDEFQQNPEAAMKKYKDNREITSTLKALCNVLGDTFLHMNSSIRSEEELISSRLMESPHVKEALTDPFVQEMMVFMKQGANDKVHRCFQSANQSQKKNIQTLIDVGLFAFSM
;
A
#
# COMPACT_ATOMS: atom_id res chain seq x y z
N MET A 1 -24.26 -51.30 36.21
CA MET A 1 -22.97 -51.79 36.75
C MET A 1 -21.89 -51.41 35.75
N LYS A 2 -20.88 -50.63 36.22
CA LYS A 2 -19.46 -50.56 35.81
C LYS A 2 -19.19 -50.68 34.29
N GLU A 3 -18.63 -49.68 33.62
CA GLU A 3 -17.18 -49.45 33.63
C GLU A 3 -16.80 -47.99 33.39
N ALA A 4 -15.74 -47.57 34.08
CA ALA A 4 -15.17 -46.24 34.08
C ALA A 4 -13.98 -46.18 33.11
N PHE A 5 -13.98 -45.24 32.17
CA PHE A 5 -12.79 -44.86 31.40
C PHE A 5 -12.05 -43.75 32.14
N LYS A 6 -10.80 -44.04 32.51
CA LYS A 6 -9.90 -43.19 33.25
C LYS A 6 -8.55 -43.31 32.55
N ASP A 7 -8.16 -42.32 31.76
CA ASP A 7 -6.77 -42.17 31.34
C ASP A 7 -6.40 -40.68 31.28
N THR A 8 -5.44 -40.37 32.14
CA THR A 8 -4.79 -39.08 32.36
C THR A 8 -3.42 -39.13 31.70
N GLU A 9 -3.13 -38.25 30.74
CA GLU A 9 -1.82 -38.18 30.10
C GLU A 9 -1.06 -36.89 30.43
N LYS A 10 -0.07 -37.08 31.30
CA LYS A 10 1.29 -36.52 31.37
C LYS A 10 1.56 -35.03 31.10
N VAL A 11 1.85 -34.37 32.22
CA VAL A 11 2.75 -33.21 32.37
C VAL A 11 4.21 -33.62 32.08
N SER A 12 4.92 -32.82 31.28
CA SER A 12 6.39 -32.89 31.15
C SER A 12 7.02 -31.60 31.69
N LYS A 13 7.95 -31.77 32.63
CA LYS A 13 8.81 -30.77 33.27
C LYS A 13 10.23 -30.92 32.72
N HIS A 14 10.87 -29.80 32.42
CA HIS A 14 12.33 -29.57 32.35
C HIS A 14 12.47 -28.06 32.62
N GLU A 15 12.99 -27.53 33.73
CA GLU A 15 14.21 -27.72 34.54
C GLU A 15 15.53 -27.42 33.81
N VAL A 16 16.37 -26.63 34.51
CA VAL A 16 17.83 -26.39 34.36
C VAL A 16 18.15 -25.20 33.43
N THR A 17 18.83 -24.10 33.81
CA THR A 17 19.77 -23.82 34.92
C THR A 17 19.96 -22.30 35.10
N GLU A 18 20.07 -21.85 36.35
CA GLU A 18 20.79 -20.63 36.72
C GLU A 18 22.30 -20.92 36.81
N LYS A 19 23.15 -20.02 36.29
CA LYS A 19 24.47 -19.75 36.89
C LYS A 19 24.80 -18.25 36.85
N LYS A 20 25.12 -17.79 38.05
CA LYS A 20 25.54 -16.48 38.55
C LYS A 20 27.04 -16.26 38.29
N VAL A 21 27.50 -14.99 38.29
CA VAL A 21 28.68 -14.45 39.05
C VAL A 21 29.47 -13.33 38.32
N ASN A 22 29.43 -12.14 38.97
CA ASN A 22 30.44 -11.09 39.21
C ASN A 22 30.92 -10.10 38.10
N THR A 23 30.74 -8.77 38.30
CA THR A 23 31.60 -7.78 39.03
C THR A 23 32.84 -7.42 38.19
N THR A 24 33.12 -6.20 37.71
CA THR A 24 33.36 -4.92 38.42
C THR A 24 33.68 -3.80 37.40
N LYS A 25 33.55 -2.53 37.83
CA LYS A 25 34.32 -1.31 37.47
C LYS A 25 33.93 -0.45 36.25
N ASP A 26 33.39 0.72 36.61
CA ASP A 26 33.92 2.05 36.27
C ASP A 26 34.65 2.25 34.94
N LEU A 27 34.03 3.03 34.05
CA LEU A 27 34.71 4.11 33.34
C LEU A 27 33.68 5.11 32.82
N GLN A 28 33.67 6.28 33.45
CA GLN A 28 33.17 7.52 32.87
C GLN A 28 33.79 7.74 31.48
N LYS A 29 32.94 7.92 30.46
CA LYS A 29 33.33 8.71 29.29
C LYS A 29 32.13 9.40 28.68
N SER A 30 32.23 10.72 28.67
CA SER A 30 31.36 11.71 28.06
C SER A 30 31.01 11.37 26.60
N VAL A 31 29.73 11.51 26.26
CA VAL A 31 29.26 11.54 24.87
C VAL A 31 28.60 12.91 24.62
N PRO A 32 29.03 13.66 23.59
CA PRO A 32 28.51 14.99 23.30
C PRO A 32 27.13 14.93 22.65
N LYS A 33 26.30 15.92 23.00
CA LYS A 33 25.09 16.28 22.24
C LYS A 33 25.47 16.56 20.79
N SER A 34 25.08 15.68 19.87
CA SER A 34 24.89 16.08 18.46
C SER A 34 23.40 16.27 18.24
N SER A 35 23.03 17.54 18.06
CA SER A 35 21.77 17.92 17.45
C SER A 35 21.71 17.28 16.06
N SER A 36 20.80 16.32 15.91
CA SER A 36 20.34 15.83 14.62
C SER A 36 19.67 17.00 13.90
N ASN A 37 20.49 17.75 13.16
CA ASN A 37 20.06 18.69 12.12
C ASN A 37 19.62 17.85 10.90
N PHE A 38 18.57 17.05 11.09
CA PHE A 38 17.83 16.39 10.03
C PHE A 38 16.76 17.35 9.52
N CYS A 39 17.17 18.32 8.72
CA CYS A 39 16.30 18.97 7.74
C CYS A 39 17.17 19.79 6.79
N GLY A 40 17.66 19.13 5.74
CA GLY A 40 18.33 19.76 4.60
C GLY A 40 17.40 20.61 3.74
N MET A 41 16.53 21.41 4.35
CA MET A 41 15.83 22.51 3.68
C MET A 41 16.57 23.80 4.00
N LYS A 42 17.55 24.04 3.14
CA LYS A 42 18.39 25.22 3.05
C LYS A 42 17.51 26.48 3.06
N LYS A 43 17.48 27.16 4.21
CA LYS A 43 16.99 28.54 4.40
C LYS A 43 17.73 29.50 3.46
N GLY A 44 17.24 29.65 2.25
CA GLY A 44 17.64 30.72 1.35
C GLY A 44 16.57 30.86 0.30
N PHE A 45 15.76 31.92 0.40
CA PHE A 45 15.02 32.61 -0.68
C PHE A 45 13.95 33.60 -0.16
N LEU A 46 13.74 33.75 1.16
CA LEU A 46 12.69 34.65 1.68
C LEU A 46 13.09 35.59 2.83
N PHE A 47 14.39 35.73 3.14
CA PHE A 47 14.88 36.72 4.11
C PHE A 47 15.72 37.79 3.41
N GLY A 48 15.07 38.50 2.49
CA GLY A 48 15.56 39.74 1.90
C GLY A 48 14.83 40.94 2.51
N GLY A 49 15.48 41.59 3.47
CA GLY A 49 15.40 43.02 3.79
C GLY A 49 14.03 43.70 3.91
N SER A 50 13.67 44.09 5.14
CA SER A 50 13.63 45.51 5.52
C SER A 50 13.30 45.69 7.00
N THR A 51 14.21 46.38 7.68
CA THR A 51 14.08 47.00 9.00
C THR A 51 13.46 48.39 8.83
N LYS A 52 12.39 48.75 9.60
CA LYS A 52 12.34 49.91 10.52
C LYS A 52 10.95 50.23 11.16
N SER A 53 11.01 50.58 12.46
CA SER A 53 10.17 51.50 13.29
C SER A 53 8.65 51.25 13.41
N SER A 54 8.06 51.01 14.60
CA SER A 54 7.91 51.83 15.82
C SER A 54 6.93 53.01 15.72
N GLY A 55 5.77 52.91 16.39
CA GLY A 55 5.20 54.01 17.21
C GLY A 55 3.94 54.75 16.74
N THR A 56 2.79 54.35 17.31
CA THR A 56 1.74 55.18 17.95
C THR A 56 0.79 56.10 17.12
N ASN A 57 -0.49 55.67 17.11
CA ASN A 57 -1.78 56.41 17.05
C ASN A 57 -1.93 57.72 16.25
N LYS A 58 -2.80 57.67 15.22
CA LYS A 58 -3.86 58.67 15.01
C LYS A 58 -5.03 58.03 14.24
N ARG A 59 -6.22 58.04 14.85
CA ARG A 59 -7.50 57.75 14.18
C ARG A 59 -7.83 58.92 13.27
N GLU A 60 -8.02 58.67 11.98
CA GLU A 60 -8.84 59.49 11.08
C GLU A 60 -9.08 58.73 9.77
N ALA A 61 -10.35 58.71 9.36
CA ALA A 61 -10.92 58.27 8.08
C ALA A 61 -10.54 56.87 7.56
N VAL A 62 -11.46 55.92 7.73
CA VAL A 62 -11.49 54.65 7.00
C VAL A 62 -11.83 54.97 5.54
N GLU A 63 -10.82 55.27 4.73
CA GLU A 63 -10.90 54.96 3.30
C GLU A 63 -10.86 53.44 3.18
N GLU A 64 -12.01 52.91 2.79
CA GLU A 64 -12.30 51.52 2.53
C GLU A 64 -11.33 51.02 1.44
N VAL A 65 -10.17 50.50 1.85
CA VAL A 65 -9.29 49.75 0.95
C VAL A 65 -10.16 48.65 0.35
N PRO A 66 -10.42 48.65 -0.97
CA PRO A 66 -11.26 47.63 -1.57
C PRO A 66 -10.62 46.29 -1.28
N MET A 67 -11.22 45.52 -0.38
CA MET A 67 -10.78 44.17 -0.08
C MET A 67 -10.98 43.38 -1.36
N ILE A 68 -9.91 43.17 -2.11
CA ILE A 68 -9.88 42.30 -3.28
C ILE A 68 -10.15 40.90 -2.76
N LYS A 69 -11.44 40.55 -2.70
CA LYS A 69 -11.87 39.18 -2.50
C LYS A 69 -11.27 38.39 -3.65
N ALA A 70 -10.51 37.34 -3.32
CA ALA A 70 -10.00 36.41 -4.33
C ALA A 70 -11.19 35.98 -5.20
N ARG A 71 -11.19 36.44 -6.45
CA ARG A 71 -12.17 36.02 -7.43
C ARG A 71 -11.98 34.51 -7.59
N PRO A 72 -13.01 33.67 -7.45
CA PRO A 72 -12.91 32.24 -7.73
C PRO A 72 -12.81 32.06 -9.24
N GLU A 73 -11.69 32.50 -9.81
CA GLU A 73 -11.25 32.11 -11.13
C GLU A 73 -10.94 30.61 -10.97
N ASN A 74 -11.76 29.78 -11.61
CA ASN A 74 -11.54 28.35 -11.76
C ASN A 74 -10.05 28.11 -12.00
N SER A 75 -9.36 27.60 -10.99
CA SER A 75 -7.92 27.44 -11.04
C SER A 75 -7.61 26.56 -12.25
N SER A 76 -6.96 27.13 -13.25
CA SER A 76 -6.54 26.45 -14.50
C SER A 76 -5.60 25.26 -14.25
N LEU A 77 -5.27 24.98 -12.98
CA LEU A 77 -4.49 23.84 -12.50
C LEU A 77 -5.36 22.67 -12.02
N VAL A 78 -6.68 22.81 -12.01
CA VAL A 78 -7.62 21.71 -11.75
C VAL A 78 -7.86 21.00 -13.07
N LEU A 79 -7.06 19.97 -13.33
CA LEU A 79 -7.28 19.08 -14.46
C LEU A 79 -8.56 18.28 -14.20
N LYS A 80 -9.67 18.73 -14.80
CA LYS A 80 -11.00 18.08 -14.64
C LYS A 80 -10.95 16.58 -14.90
N GLN A 81 -10.15 16.13 -15.87
CA GLN A 81 -9.92 14.71 -16.12
C GLN A 81 -9.28 13.97 -14.95
N VAL A 82 -8.33 14.57 -14.24
CA VAL A 82 -7.69 13.96 -13.07
C VAL A 82 -8.65 13.95 -11.88
N GLN A 83 -9.44 15.02 -11.72
CA GLN A 83 -10.51 15.08 -10.72
C GLN A 83 -11.57 13.99 -10.96
N GLU A 84 -11.99 13.80 -12.22
CA GLU A 84 -12.95 12.75 -12.60
C GLU A 84 -12.35 11.36 -12.46
N ALA A 85 -11.09 11.14 -12.85
CA ALA A 85 -10.42 9.84 -12.68
C ALA A 85 -10.24 9.47 -11.20
N MET A 86 -10.01 10.45 -10.32
CA MET A 86 -9.96 10.22 -8.87
C MET A 86 -11.36 9.94 -8.27
N ASN A 87 -12.40 10.59 -8.79
CA ASN A 87 -13.76 10.47 -8.25
C ASN A 87 -14.55 9.27 -8.80
N ALA A 88 -14.25 8.80 -10.03
CA ALA A 88 -15.17 7.93 -10.76
C ALA A 88 -15.07 6.44 -10.42
N ASN A 89 -13.89 5.86 -10.17
CA ASN A 89 -13.80 4.38 -10.17
C ASN A 89 -13.25 3.74 -8.88
N ASN A 90 -12.26 4.32 -8.20
CA ASN A 90 -11.59 3.59 -7.12
C ASN A 90 -12.13 3.91 -5.71
N ALA A 91 -12.57 5.15 -5.47
CA ALA A 91 -13.01 5.56 -4.13
C ALA A 91 -14.37 4.94 -3.73
N MET A 92 -15.34 4.92 -4.65
CA MET A 92 -16.65 4.29 -4.38
C MET A 92 -16.55 2.77 -4.24
N GLU A 93 -15.74 2.11 -5.08
CA GLU A 93 -15.55 0.66 -4.98
C GLU A 93 -14.85 0.27 -3.68
N PHE A 94 -13.82 1.05 -3.28
CA PHE A 94 -13.18 0.88 -1.98
C PHE A 94 -14.17 1.03 -0.84
N GLN A 95 -14.96 2.11 -0.84
CA GLN A 95 -15.93 2.38 0.22
C GLN A 95 -17.00 1.27 0.30
N ALA A 96 -17.47 0.77 -0.84
CA ALA A 96 -18.43 -0.33 -0.91
C ALA A 96 -17.84 -1.65 -0.37
N LYS A 97 -16.62 -2.01 -0.77
CA LYS A 97 -15.93 -3.21 -0.28
C LYS A 97 -15.59 -3.11 1.21
N LEU A 98 -15.15 -1.95 1.66
CA LEU A 98 -14.90 -1.67 3.06
C LEU A 98 -16.19 -1.83 3.87
N ALA A 99 -17.28 -1.18 3.44
CA ALA A 99 -18.58 -1.27 4.10
C ALA A 99 -19.07 -2.73 4.19
N GLN A 100 -18.99 -3.48 3.09
CA GLN A 100 -19.37 -4.89 3.07
C GLN A 100 -18.56 -5.73 4.07
N ARG A 101 -17.24 -5.52 4.17
CA ARG A 101 -16.39 -6.26 5.12
C ARG A 101 -16.57 -5.81 6.56
N LEU A 102 -16.90 -4.54 6.77
CA LEU A 102 -17.24 -4.00 8.08
C LEU A 102 -18.55 -4.62 8.58
N GLU A 103 -19.55 -4.72 7.72
CA GLU A 103 -20.83 -5.38 8.02
C GLU A 103 -20.69 -6.88 8.26
N ALA A 104 -19.77 -7.54 7.55
CA ALA A 104 -19.49 -8.97 7.74
C ALA A 104 -18.87 -9.27 9.12
N ASN A 105 -18.33 -8.27 9.82
CA ASN A 105 -17.77 -8.44 11.16
C ASN A 105 -18.71 -7.86 12.22
N PRO A 106 -19.52 -8.68 12.92
CA PRO A 106 -20.52 -8.20 13.86
C PRO A 106 -19.90 -7.39 15.02
N SER A 107 -18.72 -7.79 15.49
CA SER A 107 -18.03 -7.10 16.60
C SER A 107 -17.63 -5.66 16.26
N VAL A 108 -17.33 -5.38 15.00
CA VAL A 108 -16.96 -4.04 14.54
C VAL A 108 -18.21 -3.23 14.18
N ARG A 109 -19.20 -3.89 13.57
CA ARG A 109 -20.48 -3.28 13.19
C ARG A 109 -21.22 -2.69 14.40
N ASP A 110 -21.37 -3.47 15.46
CA ASP A 110 -22.14 -3.07 16.64
C ASP A 110 -21.47 -1.87 17.33
N VAL A 111 -20.14 -1.92 17.42
CA VAL A 111 -19.29 -0.89 18.00
C VAL A 111 -19.33 0.42 17.20
N ILE A 112 -19.23 0.36 15.87
CA ILE A 112 -19.25 1.57 15.03
C ILE A 112 -20.63 2.22 15.00
N SER A 113 -21.68 1.43 15.21
CA SER A 113 -23.06 1.94 15.30
C SER A 113 -23.36 2.57 16.66
N ASP A 114 -22.52 2.35 17.67
CA ASP A 114 -22.70 2.87 19.01
C ASP A 114 -22.12 4.30 19.12
N PRO A 115 -22.93 5.32 19.47
CA PRO A 115 -22.44 6.68 19.67
C PRO A 115 -21.39 6.80 20.79
N ALA A 116 -21.33 5.86 21.74
CA ALA A 116 -20.30 5.84 22.79
C ALA A 116 -18.88 5.67 22.25
N TRP A 117 -18.73 5.13 21.03
CA TRP A 117 -17.45 4.92 20.37
C TRP A 117 -16.92 6.12 19.62
N ILE A 118 -17.77 7.09 19.26
CA ILE A 118 -17.38 8.32 18.59
C ILE A 118 -16.27 9.07 19.34
N PRO A 119 -16.38 9.35 20.66
CA PRO A 119 -15.31 10.05 21.39
C PRO A 119 -14.03 9.21 21.51
N ILE A 120 -14.15 7.88 21.58
CA ILE A 120 -12.99 6.98 21.62
C ILE A 120 -12.23 7.06 20.29
N LEU A 121 -12.95 7.02 19.17
CA LEU A 121 -12.36 7.16 17.84
C LEU A 121 -11.74 8.55 17.62
N ASP A 122 -12.37 9.61 18.10
CA ASP A 122 -11.81 10.97 18.05
C ASP A 122 -10.48 11.06 18.83
N GLU A 123 -10.43 10.49 20.05
CA GLU A 123 -9.18 10.41 20.82
C GLU A 123 -8.08 9.64 20.07
N PHE A 124 -8.44 8.55 19.38
CA PHE A 124 -7.51 7.77 18.56
C PHE A 124 -7.02 8.52 17.32
N GLN A 125 -7.86 9.34 16.70
CA GLN A 125 -7.47 10.19 15.56
C GLN A 125 -6.53 11.33 15.98
N GLN A 126 -6.78 11.91 17.16
CA GLN A 126 -5.97 13.03 17.67
C GLN A 126 -4.62 12.57 18.25
N ASN A 127 -4.62 11.51 19.06
CA ASN A 127 -3.41 11.00 19.69
C ASN A 127 -3.47 9.47 19.93
N PRO A 128 -3.05 8.66 18.95
CA PRO A 128 -3.16 7.21 19.04
C PRO A 128 -2.31 6.61 20.17
N GLU A 129 -1.16 7.20 20.50
CA GLU A 129 -0.30 6.69 21.59
C GLU A 129 -0.93 6.88 22.96
N ALA A 130 -1.51 8.06 23.21
CA ALA A 130 -2.20 8.36 24.46
C ALA A 130 -3.49 7.53 24.61
N ALA A 131 -4.27 7.41 23.54
CA ALA A 131 -5.50 6.61 23.52
C ALA A 131 -5.20 5.12 23.78
N MET A 132 -4.18 4.55 23.11
CA MET A 132 -3.74 3.17 23.36
C MET A 132 -3.34 2.96 24.81
N LYS A 133 -2.62 3.92 25.43
CA LYS A 133 -2.22 3.82 26.83
C LYS A 133 -3.41 3.90 27.79
N LYS A 134 -4.40 4.73 27.47
CA LYS A 134 -5.63 4.93 28.26
C LYS A 134 -6.55 3.71 28.20
N TYR A 135 -6.69 3.09 27.03
CA TYR A 135 -7.62 1.98 26.81
C TYR A 135 -6.97 0.59 26.81
N LYS A 136 -5.67 0.48 27.12
CA LYS A 136 -4.94 -0.80 27.14
C LYS A 136 -5.61 -1.88 28.00
N ASP A 137 -6.25 -1.48 29.09
CA ASP A 137 -6.87 -2.40 30.05
C ASP A 137 -8.32 -2.73 29.67
N ASN A 138 -8.90 -2.00 28.69
CA ASN A 138 -10.22 -2.29 28.16
C ASN A 138 -10.11 -3.34 27.03
N ARG A 139 -10.47 -4.57 27.39
CA ARG A 139 -10.43 -5.73 26.48
C ARG A 139 -11.36 -5.56 25.27
N GLU A 140 -12.50 -4.92 25.45
CA GLU A 140 -13.46 -4.69 24.38
C GLU A 140 -12.88 -3.71 23.36
N ILE A 141 -12.32 -2.59 23.83
CA ILE A 141 -11.74 -1.57 22.94
C ILE A 141 -10.59 -2.12 22.12
N THR A 142 -9.66 -2.82 22.79
CA THR A 142 -8.49 -3.41 22.14
C THR A 142 -8.86 -4.52 21.16
N SER A 143 -9.84 -5.36 21.48
CA SER A 143 -10.33 -6.42 20.59
C SER A 143 -10.98 -5.84 19.34
N THR A 144 -11.86 -4.85 19.50
CA THR A 144 -12.57 -4.27 18.36
C THR A 144 -11.66 -3.40 17.49
N LEU A 145 -10.74 -2.63 18.09
CA LEU A 145 -9.75 -1.89 17.32
C LEU A 145 -8.87 -2.83 16.49
N LYS A 146 -8.43 -3.95 17.07
CA LYS A 146 -7.68 -4.98 16.33
C LYS A 146 -8.51 -5.58 15.19
N ALA A 147 -9.79 -5.87 15.44
CA ALA A 147 -10.70 -6.37 14.42
C ALA A 147 -10.90 -5.35 13.29
N LEU A 148 -11.06 -4.06 13.62
CA LEU A 148 -11.16 -2.96 12.67
C LEU A 148 -9.88 -2.82 11.84
N CYS A 149 -8.70 -2.82 12.47
CA CYS A 149 -7.42 -2.78 11.79
C CYS A 149 -7.23 -3.98 10.85
N ASN A 150 -7.69 -5.17 11.25
CA ASN A 150 -7.65 -6.35 10.39
C ASN A 150 -8.54 -6.17 9.15
N VAL A 151 -9.78 -5.69 9.32
CA VAL A 151 -10.70 -5.42 8.21
C VAL A 151 -10.14 -4.37 7.25
N LEU A 152 -9.59 -3.27 7.80
CA LEU A 152 -8.95 -2.21 7.01
C LEU A 152 -7.74 -2.76 6.25
N GLY A 153 -6.82 -3.42 6.95
CA GLY A 153 -5.61 -4.00 6.36
C GLY A 153 -5.95 -5.02 5.26
N ASP A 154 -6.92 -5.88 5.51
CA ASP A 154 -7.38 -6.87 4.54
C ASP A 154 -8.02 -6.21 3.30
N THR A 155 -8.78 -5.13 3.49
CA THR A 155 -9.35 -4.35 2.38
C THR A 155 -8.26 -3.68 1.54
N PHE A 156 -7.24 -3.10 2.19
CA PHE A 156 -6.08 -2.51 1.50
C PHE A 156 -5.24 -3.54 0.73
N LEU A 157 -4.96 -4.69 1.35
CA LEU A 157 -4.24 -5.78 0.69
C LEU A 157 -5.00 -6.32 -0.52
N HIS A 158 -6.33 -6.45 -0.40
CA HIS A 158 -7.17 -6.91 -1.51
C HIS A 158 -7.32 -5.89 -2.64
N MET A 159 -7.28 -4.59 -2.35
CA MET A 159 -7.21 -3.59 -3.42
C MET A 159 -5.90 -3.69 -4.18
N ASN A 160 -4.79 -3.86 -3.46
CA ASN A 160 -3.49 -3.98 -4.11
C ASN A 160 -3.37 -5.28 -4.95
N SER A 161 -4.06 -6.36 -4.54
CA SER A 161 -4.16 -7.57 -5.36
C SER A 161 -5.20 -7.47 -6.49
N SER A 162 -6.19 -6.57 -6.38
CA SER A 162 -7.13 -6.26 -7.47
C SER A 162 -6.50 -5.37 -8.53
N ILE A 163 -5.44 -4.62 -8.19
CA ILE A 163 -4.46 -4.10 -9.14
C ILE A 163 -3.55 -5.26 -9.58
N ARG A 164 -4.13 -6.40 -9.98
CA ARG A 164 -3.47 -7.23 -10.99
C ARG A 164 -3.30 -6.30 -12.17
N SER A 165 -2.06 -6.05 -12.59
CA SER A 165 -1.84 -5.24 -13.78
C SER A 165 -2.68 -5.83 -14.91
N GLU A 166 -3.21 -4.99 -15.79
CA GLU A 166 -3.95 -5.44 -16.97
C GLU A 166 -3.16 -6.54 -17.72
N GLU A 167 -1.83 -6.45 -17.68
CA GLU A 167 -0.86 -7.44 -18.14
C GLU A 167 -0.98 -8.82 -17.47
N GLU A 168 -1.30 -8.93 -16.18
CA GLU A 168 -1.46 -10.21 -15.48
C GLU A 168 -2.82 -10.88 -15.78
N LEU A 169 -3.88 -10.07 -15.99
CA LEU A 169 -5.18 -10.55 -16.48
C LEU A 169 -5.08 -11.02 -17.92
N ILE A 170 -4.38 -10.25 -18.77
CA ILE A 170 -4.04 -10.66 -20.12
C ILE A 170 -3.25 -11.96 -20.05
N SER A 171 -2.15 -12.03 -19.29
CA SER A 171 -1.34 -13.25 -19.15
C SER A 171 -2.15 -14.47 -18.71
N SER A 172 -3.09 -14.30 -17.77
CA SER A 172 -3.99 -15.38 -17.33
C SER A 172 -4.89 -15.85 -18.47
N ARG A 173 -5.55 -14.91 -19.16
CA ARG A 173 -6.42 -15.19 -20.32
C ARG A 173 -5.65 -15.81 -21.49
N LEU A 174 -4.41 -15.40 -21.71
CA LEU A 174 -3.54 -15.94 -22.74
C LEU A 174 -3.15 -17.40 -22.46
N MET A 175 -2.86 -17.71 -21.20
CA MET A 175 -2.51 -19.07 -20.75
C MET A 175 -3.71 -20.03 -20.71
N GLU A 176 -4.94 -19.52 -20.67
CA GLU A 176 -6.17 -20.33 -20.75
C GLU A 176 -6.43 -20.88 -22.16
N SER A 177 -5.90 -20.24 -23.22
CA SER A 177 -6.07 -20.72 -24.58
C SER A 177 -5.22 -21.97 -24.85
N PRO A 178 -5.82 -23.13 -25.17
CA PRO A 178 -5.07 -24.37 -25.38
C PRO A 178 -4.08 -24.27 -26.54
N HIS A 179 -4.42 -23.51 -27.59
CA HIS A 179 -3.56 -23.30 -28.76
C HIS A 179 -2.32 -22.45 -28.43
N VAL A 180 -2.47 -21.44 -27.56
CA VAL A 180 -1.34 -20.63 -27.10
C VAL A 180 -0.40 -21.48 -26.25
N LYS A 181 -0.96 -22.29 -25.33
CA LYS A 181 -0.16 -23.19 -24.50
C LYS A 181 0.60 -24.21 -25.34
N GLU A 182 -0.05 -24.82 -26.33
CA GLU A 182 0.59 -25.75 -27.27
C GLU A 182 1.73 -25.07 -28.03
N ALA A 183 1.50 -23.86 -28.57
CA ALA A 183 2.52 -23.08 -29.26
C ALA A 183 3.71 -22.71 -28.36
N LEU A 184 3.48 -22.40 -27.08
CA LEU A 184 4.54 -22.09 -26.10
C LEU A 184 5.33 -23.33 -25.66
N THR A 185 4.73 -24.52 -25.74
CA THR A 185 5.41 -25.79 -25.41
C THR A 185 6.22 -26.36 -26.56
N ASP A 186 6.06 -25.83 -27.78
CA ASP A 186 6.78 -26.30 -28.95
C ASP A 186 8.30 -26.03 -28.81
N PRO A 187 9.18 -27.05 -28.94
CA PRO A 187 10.62 -26.88 -28.74
C PRO A 187 11.24 -25.84 -29.67
N PHE A 188 10.72 -25.71 -30.88
CA PHE A 188 11.23 -24.78 -31.88
C PHE A 188 10.85 -23.33 -31.52
N VAL A 189 9.63 -23.10 -31.03
CA VAL A 189 9.22 -21.79 -30.49
C VAL A 189 10.08 -21.42 -29.28
N GLN A 190 10.36 -22.36 -28.39
CA GLN A 190 11.22 -22.10 -27.22
C GLN A 190 12.66 -21.73 -27.62
N GLU A 191 13.23 -22.41 -28.60
CA GLU A 191 14.54 -22.06 -29.15
C GLU A 191 14.52 -20.64 -29.77
N MET A 192 13.47 -20.31 -30.50
CA MET A 192 13.29 -18.97 -31.06
C MET A 192 13.20 -17.89 -29.97
N MET A 193 12.50 -18.15 -28.86
CA MET A 193 12.46 -17.24 -27.71
C MET A 193 13.83 -17.04 -27.08
N VAL A 194 14.67 -18.07 -27.03
CA VAL A 194 16.06 -17.95 -26.56
C VAL A 194 16.85 -17.01 -27.47
N PHE A 195 16.71 -17.10 -28.80
CA PHE A 195 17.37 -16.18 -29.72
C PHE A 195 16.87 -14.73 -29.60
N MET A 196 15.56 -14.54 -29.42
CA MET A 196 14.98 -13.21 -29.17
C MET A 196 15.54 -12.59 -27.89
N LYS A 197 15.63 -13.36 -26.80
CA LYS A 197 16.20 -12.90 -25.53
C LYS A 197 17.68 -12.55 -25.63
N GLN A 198 18.41 -13.22 -26.52
CA GLN A 198 19.82 -12.93 -26.81
C GLN A 198 20.00 -11.73 -27.76
N GLY A 199 18.93 -11.15 -28.30
CA GLY A 199 19.00 -10.08 -29.31
C GLY A 199 19.54 -10.56 -30.66
N ALA A 200 19.56 -11.87 -30.92
CA ALA A 200 20.09 -12.46 -32.14
C ALA A 200 19.03 -12.49 -33.25
N ASN A 201 18.59 -11.31 -33.71
CA ASN A 201 17.50 -11.16 -34.67
C ASN A 201 17.72 -11.94 -35.97
N ASP A 202 18.96 -12.02 -36.46
CA ASP A 202 19.31 -12.80 -37.67
C ASP A 202 18.95 -14.29 -37.52
N LYS A 203 19.16 -14.84 -36.33
CA LYS A 203 18.84 -16.25 -36.04
C LYS A 203 17.33 -16.45 -35.96
N VAL A 204 16.60 -15.51 -35.37
CA VAL A 204 15.14 -15.52 -35.31
C VAL A 204 14.54 -15.52 -36.73
N HIS A 205 15.02 -14.65 -37.62
CA HIS A 205 14.60 -14.64 -39.03
C HIS A 205 14.93 -15.94 -39.74
N ARG A 206 16.12 -16.51 -39.50
CA ARG A 206 16.52 -17.80 -40.08
C ARG A 206 15.62 -18.94 -39.61
N CYS A 207 15.29 -18.99 -38.32
CA CYS A 207 14.32 -19.92 -37.78
C CYS A 207 12.97 -19.76 -38.50
N PHE A 208 12.46 -18.54 -38.60
CA PHE A 208 11.19 -18.28 -39.27
C PHE A 208 11.16 -18.79 -40.73
N GLN A 209 12.26 -18.62 -41.47
CA GLN A 209 12.39 -19.11 -42.84
C GLN A 209 12.44 -20.65 -42.92
N SER A 210 13.11 -21.30 -41.96
CA SER A 210 13.22 -22.76 -41.90
C SER A 210 12.01 -23.47 -41.29
N ALA A 211 11.04 -22.71 -40.76
CA ALA A 211 9.89 -23.26 -40.06
C ALA A 211 8.97 -24.06 -40.99
N ASN A 212 8.53 -25.23 -40.53
CA ASN A 212 7.53 -26.04 -41.22
C ASN A 212 6.12 -25.43 -41.07
N GLN A 213 5.13 -25.96 -41.79
CA GLN A 213 3.77 -25.39 -41.79
C GLN A 213 3.10 -25.42 -40.40
N SER A 214 3.40 -26.42 -39.57
CA SER A 214 2.86 -26.52 -38.21
C SER A 214 3.47 -25.46 -37.30
N GLN A 215 4.79 -25.29 -37.35
CA GLN A 215 5.53 -24.28 -36.59
C GLN A 215 5.09 -22.86 -36.99
N LYS A 216 4.88 -22.61 -38.29
CA LYS A 216 4.36 -21.33 -38.77
C LYS A 216 2.99 -21.00 -38.17
N LYS A 217 2.09 -21.99 -38.04
CA LYS A 217 0.80 -21.80 -37.37
C LYS A 217 0.96 -21.46 -35.89
N ASN A 218 1.87 -22.12 -35.19
CA ASN A 218 2.15 -21.85 -33.78
C ASN A 218 2.70 -20.43 -33.58
N ILE A 219 3.66 -20.03 -34.42
CA ILE A 219 4.24 -18.69 -34.40
C ILE A 219 3.17 -17.64 -34.73
N GLN A 220 2.34 -17.88 -35.75
CA GLN A 220 1.25 -16.97 -36.12
C GLN A 220 0.26 -16.79 -34.97
N THR A 221 -0.10 -17.88 -34.28
CA THR A 221 -0.98 -17.84 -33.10
C THR A 221 -0.40 -16.91 -32.02
N LEU A 222 0.91 -16.94 -31.79
CA LEU A 222 1.57 -16.07 -30.82
C LEU A 222 1.66 -14.61 -31.30
N ILE A 223 1.76 -14.36 -32.60
CA ILE A 223 1.70 -13.01 -33.19
C ILE A 223 0.29 -12.42 -33.06
N ASP A 224 -0.74 -13.18 -33.42
CA ASP A 224 -2.15 -12.73 -33.39
C ASP A 224 -2.60 -12.34 -31.98
N VAL A 225 -2.02 -13.01 -30.99
CA VAL A 225 -2.23 -12.78 -29.56
C VAL A 225 -1.41 -11.60 -29.02
N GLY A 226 -0.46 -11.09 -29.81
CA GLY A 226 0.42 -9.99 -29.42
C GLY A 226 1.57 -10.39 -28.51
N LEU A 227 1.84 -11.69 -28.34
CA LEU A 227 2.99 -12.18 -27.57
C LEU A 227 4.30 -11.99 -28.35
N PHE A 228 4.24 -12.09 -29.68
CA PHE A 228 5.35 -11.76 -30.56
C PHE A 228 5.02 -10.55 -31.43
N ALA A 229 5.97 -9.61 -31.48
CA ALA A 229 5.97 -8.53 -32.45
C ALA A 229 7.24 -8.66 -33.27
N PHE A 230 7.09 -8.88 -34.58
CA PHE A 230 8.18 -8.81 -35.53
C PHE A 230 8.13 -7.44 -36.18
N SER A 231 9.17 -6.64 -35.98
CA SER A 231 9.42 -5.50 -36.86
C SER A 231 9.88 -6.10 -38.20
N MET A 232 8.99 -6.16 -39.18
CA MET A 232 9.38 -6.39 -40.58
C MET A 232 10.13 -5.19 -41.12
#